data_AF-A0A6J2TYN3-F1
#
_entry.id   AF-A0A6J2TYN3-F1
#
_cell.length_a   1.000
_cell.length_b   1.000
_cell.length_c   1.000
_cell.angle_alpha   90.00
_cell.angle_beta   90.00
_cell.angle_gamma   90.00
#
_symmetry.space_group_name_H-M   'P 1'
#
loop_
_entity.id
_entity.type
_entity.pdbx_description
1 polymer ?
#
loop_
_entity_poly.entity_id
_entity_poly.type
_entity_poly.pdbx_seq_one_letter_code
_entity_poly.pdbx_strand_id
1 'polypeptide(L)'
;MMVNWCRMRLHTVGVTIGWIGIMVSILSIILLSLILVLVDEVAMFVVPDLARKLPLLSFSGFRTGLVIMCGVWLGFSIINLLASAMLLMGTVQENHLMLVPWLINSGAALVINIIRHPFTWFAFADEVGPCIVFSVVTLILQFYIYFGIYSLYKHIKAKKDQQRQFIQPDVAYFGGD
;
A
#
# COMPACT_ATOMS: atom_id res chain seq x y z
N MET A 1 7.82 16.91 -28.33
CA MET A 1 8.17 15.49 -28.60
C MET A 1 8.48 14.66 -27.35
N MET A 2 9.05 15.21 -26.26
CA MET A 2 9.36 14.44 -25.03
C MET A 2 8.14 13.96 -24.22
N VAL A 3 6.98 14.59 -24.37
CA VAL A 3 5.75 14.25 -23.59
C VAL A 3 5.22 12.86 -23.94
N ASN A 4 5.34 12.41 -25.19
CA ASN A 4 4.81 11.11 -25.63
C ASN A 4 5.62 9.92 -25.10
N TRP A 5 6.94 10.09 -24.94
CA TRP A 5 7.83 9.08 -24.33
C TRP A 5 7.57 8.90 -22.84
N CYS A 6 7.23 9.98 -22.13
CA CYS A 6 6.82 9.91 -20.74
C CYS A 6 5.43 9.25 -20.60
N ARG A 7 4.51 9.54 -21.52
CA ARG A 7 3.10 9.08 -21.48
C ARG A 7 2.94 7.56 -21.60
N MET A 8 3.61 6.91 -22.55
CA MET A 8 3.58 5.44 -22.65
C MET A 8 4.18 4.79 -21.42
N ARG A 9 5.29 5.32 -20.91
CA ARG A 9 6.00 4.76 -19.76
C ARG A 9 5.21 4.93 -18.46
N LEU A 10 4.50 6.05 -18.27
CA LEU A 10 3.71 6.32 -17.06
C LEU A 10 2.47 5.42 -16.97
N HIS A 11 1.79 5.20 -18.10
CA HIS A 11 0.67 4.26 -18.18
C HIS A 11 1.13 2.83 -17.85
N THR A 12 2.23 2.38 -18.47
CA THR A 12 2.81 1.06 -18.17
C THR A 12 3.24 0.93 -16.71
N VAL A 13 3.90 1.94 -16.15
CA VAL A 13 4.33 1.95 -14.73
C VAL A 13 3.14 1.87 -13.78
N GLY A 14 2.07 2.63 -14.02
CA GLY A 14 0.85 2.57 -13.21
C GLY A 14 0.20 1.19 -13.23
N VAL A 15 0.11 0.57 -14.41
CA VAL A 15 -0.43 -0.79 -14.58
C VAL A 15 0.46 -1.83 -13.89
N THR A 16 1.79 -1.75 -14.06
CA THR A 16 2.74 -2.68 -13.42
C THR A 16 2.69 -2.56 -11.89
N ILE A 17 2.61 -1.33 -11.35
CA ILE A 17 2.50 -1.12 -9.89
C ILE A 17 1.16 -1.68 -9.37
N GLY A 18 0.06 -1.46 -10.09
CA GLY A 18 -1.25 -2.03 -9.74
C GLY A 18 -1.21 -3.56 -9.68
N TRP A 19 -0.60 -4.20 -10.68
CA TRP A 19 -0.42 -5.66 -10.70
C TRP A 19 0.48 -6.18 -9.58
N ILE A 20 1.59 -5.51 -9.28
CA ILE A 20 2.46 -5.85 -8.15
C ILE A 20 1.67 -5.75 -6.83
N GLY A 21 0.89 -4.68 -6.65
CA GLY A 21 0.06 -4.49 -5.46
C GLY A 21 -0.98 -5.61 -5.27
N ILE A 22 -1.60 -6.06 -6.36
CA ILE A 22 -2.54 -7.20 -6.35
C ILE A 22 -1.79 -8.49 -5.97
N MET A 23 -0.66 -8.79 -6.61
CA MET A 23 0.13 -10.00 -6.33
C MET A 23 0.61 -10.06 -4.88
N VAL A 24 1.13 -8.95 -4.36
CA VAL A 24 1.57 -8.85 -2.96
C VAL A 24 0.39 -9.02 -2.00
N SER A 25 -0.76 -8.44 -2.30
CA SER A 25 -1.95 -8.56 -1.44
C SER A 25 -2.49 -9.99 -1.43
N ILE A 26 -2.55 -10.66 -2.58
CA ILE A 26 -2.95 -12.08 -2.68
C ILE A 26 -1.98 -12.95 -1.89
N LEU A 27 -0.67 -12.77 -2.09
CA LEU A 27 0.35 -13.51 -1.36
C LEU A 27 0.22 -13.31 0.15
N SER A 28 -0.01 -12.06 0.59
CA SER A 28 -0.23 -11.75 2.00
C SER A 28 -1.47 -12.44 2.56
N ILE A 29 -2.60 -12.45 1.82
CA ILE A 29 -3.83 -13.14 2.23
C ILE A 29 -3.58 -14.64 2.37
N ILE A 30 -2.88 -15.26 1.42
CA ILE A 30 -2.53 -16.69 1.49
C ILE A 30 -1.69 -16.98 2.73
N LEU A 31 -0.62 -16.21 2.95
CA LEU A 31 0.26 -16.36 4.11
C LEU A 31 -0.49 -16.20 5.43
N LEU A 32 -1.33 -15.16 5.55
CA LEU A 32 -2.15 -14.93 6.74
C LEU A 32 -3.15 -16.06 6.97
N SER A 33 -3.75 -16.57 5.90
CA SER A 33 -4.69 -17.69 5.99
C SER A 33 -3.99 -18.96 6.46
N LEU A 34 -2.77 -19.24 5.97
CA LEU A 34 -1.96 -20.35 6.44
C LEU A 34 -1.59 -20.22 7.91
N ILE A 35 -1.16 -19.04 8.35
CA ILE A 35 -0.86 -18.75 9.76
C ILE A 35 -2.11 -18.96 10.63
N LEU A 36 -3.29 -18.56 10.14
CA LEU A 36 -4.54 -18.71 10.86
C LEU A 36 -4.95 -20.18 11.01
N VAL A 37 -4.75 -20.98 9.96
CA VAL A 37 -5.01 -22.44 9.98
C VAL A 37 -4.04 -23.16 10.91
N LEU A 38 -2.76 -22.75 10.89
CA LEU A 38 -1.69 -23.33 11.70
C LEU A 38 -1.51 -22.62 13.05
N VAL A 39 -2.49 -21.82 13.49
CA VAL A 39 -2.33 -20.96 14.67
C VAL A 39 -2.00 -21.74 15.93
N ASP A 40 -2.54 -22.95 16.06
CA ASP A 40 -2.31 -23.83 17.21
C ASP A 40 -0.89 -24.42 17.21
N GLU A 41 -0.36 -24.78 16.04
CA GLU A 41 1.02 -25.25 15.89
C GLU A 41 2.03 -24.13 16.15
N VAL A 42 1.77 -22.95 15.59
CA VAL A 42 2.60 -21.75 15.81
C VAL A 42 2.59 -21.35 17.29
N ALA A 43 1.42 -21.39 17.94
CA ALA A 43 1.33 -21.12 19.37
C ALA A 43 2.14 -22.14 20.18
N MET A 44 2.07 -23.44 19.84
CA MET A 44 2.84 -24.47 20.54
C MET A 44 4.36 -24.31 20.37
N PHE A 45 4.81 -23.82 19.21
CA PHE A 45 6.23 -23.58 18.97
C PHE A 45 6.75 -22.29 19.63
N VAL A 46 5.95 -21.21 19.62
CA VAL A 46 6.39 -19.88 20.07
C VAL A 46 6.17 -19.65 21.57
N VAL A 47 5.09 -20.19 22.15
CA VAL A 47 4.77 -20.01 23.58
C VAL A 47 5.86 -20.53 24.52
N PRO A 48 6.57 -21.66 24.29
CA PRO A 48 7.66 -22.11 25.17
C PRO A 48 8.80 -21.11 25.26
N ASP A 49 9.19 -20.51 24.13
CA ASP A 49 10.26 -19.50 24.07
C ASP A 49 9.80 -18.17 24.68
N LEU A 50 8.53 -17.80 24.50
CA LEU A 50 7.97 -16.59 25.08
C LEU A 50 7.70 -16.71 26.58
N ALA A 51 7.25 -17.88 27.06
CA ALA A 51 7.00 -18.16 28.48
C ALA A 51 8.28 -18.06 29.32
N ARG A 52 9.44 -18.37 28.71
CA ARG A 52 10.75 -18.16 29.34
C ARG A 52 11.07 -16.67 29.56
N LYS A 53 10.54 -15.77 28.71
CA LYS A 53 10.73 -14.31 28.81
C LYS A 53 9.61 -13.61 29.57
N LEU A 54 8.38 -14.12 29.52
CA LEU A 54 7.21 -13.57 30.20
C LEU A 54 6.37 -14.69 30.85
N PRO A 55 6.52 -14.92 32.17
CA PRO A 55 5.81 -15.99 32.89
C PRO A 55 4.29 -15.76 33.05
N LEU A 56 3.78 -14.59 32.66
CA LEU A 56 2.34 -14.24 32.71
C LEU A 56 1.59 -14.56 31.42
N LEU A 57 2.28 -15.02 30.36
CA LEU A 57 1.65 -15.25 29.06
C LEU A 57 0.93 -16.60 29.03
N SER A 58 -0.40 -16.58 29.10
CA SER A 58 -1.24 -17.77 28.92
C SER A 58 -1.36 -18.16 27.44
N PHE A 59 -1.28 -19.46 27.14
CA PHE A 59 -1.47 -20.04 25.80
C PHE A 59 -2.77 -19.56 25.13
N SER A 60 -3.85 -19.49 25.91
CA SER A 60 -5.15 -19.03 25.43
C SER A 60 -5.14 -17.54 25.04
N GLY A 61 -4.41 -16.71 25.78
CA GLY A 61 -4.27 -15.28 25.48
C GLY A 61 -3.46 -15.03 24.20
N PHE A 62 -2.37 -15.77 24.02
CA PHE A 62 -1.53 -15.66 22.81
C PHE A 62 -2.30 -16.07 21.55
N ARG A 63 -3.01 -17.21 21.60
CA ARG A 63 -3.83 -17.70 20.49
C ARG A 63 -4.90 -16.68 20.08
N THR A 64 -5.67 -16.18 21.04
CA THR A 64 -6.71 -15.18 20.79
C THR A 64 -6.13 -13.89 20.22
N GLY A 65 -4.98 -13.44 20.75
CA GLY A 65 -4.27 -12.27 20.24
C GLY A 65 -3.81 -12.43 18.79
N LEU A 66 -3.26 -13.60 18.44
CA LEU A 66 -2.85 -13.93 17.07
C LEU A 66 -4.04 -13.91 16.10
N VAL A 67 -5.16 -14.54 16.46
CA VAL A 67 -6.36 -14.57 15.62
C VAL A 67 -6.89 -13.15 15.39
N ILE A 68 -6.95 -12.31 16.43
CA ILE A 68 -7.38 -10.91 16.30
C ILE A 68 -6.42 -10.13 15.41
N MET A 69 -5.10 -10.23 15.64
CA MET A 69 -4.10 -9.54 14.81
C MET A 69 -4.19 -9.97 13.35
N CYS A 70 -4.23 -11.28 13.08
CA CYS A 70 -4.38 -11.81 11.73
C CYS A 70 -5.68 -11.36 11.07
N GLY A 71 -6.79 -11.32 11.82
CA GLY A 71 -8.08 -10.84 11.31
C GLY A 71 -8.04 -9.36 10.90
N VAL A 72 -7.51 -8.49 11.76
CA VAL A 72 -7.35 -7.06 11.45
C VAL A 72 -6.43 -6.86 10.25
N TRP A 73 -5.32 -7.60 10.20
CA TRP A 73 -4.36 -7.52 9.10
C TRP A 73 -4.95 -8.01 7.78
N LEU A 74 -5.75 -9.07 7.81
CA LEU A 74 -6.45 -9.60 6.63
C LEU A 74 -7.46 -8.57 6.10
N GLY A 75 -8.21 -7.91 6.99
CA GLY A 75 -9.07 -6.79 6.61
C GLY A 75 -8.31 -5.66 5.90
N PHE A 76 -7.14 -5.31 6.44
CA PHE A 76 -6.26 -4.32 5.82
C PHE A 76 -5.75 -4.77 4.44
N SER A 77 -5.38 -6.05 4.29
CA SER A 77 -4.97 -6.63 3.01
C SER A 77 -6.09 -6.62 1.97
N ILE A 78 -7.35 -6.83 2.37
CA ILE A 78 -8.50 -6.72 1.46
C ILE A 78 -8.70 -5.27 1.00
N ILE A 79 -8.63 -4.29 1.91
CA ILE A 79 -8.71 -2.87 1.56
C ILE A 79 -7.58 -2.51 0.58
N ASN A 80 -6.38 -3.01 0.82
CA ASN A 80 -5.23 -2.78 -0.06
C ASN A 80 -5.38 -3.45 -1.44
N LEU A 81 -6.00 -4.63 -1.50
CA LEU A 81 -6.34 -5.31 -2.76
C LEU A 81 -7.39 -4.53 -3.55
N LEU A 82 -8.45 -4.09 -2.88
CA LEU A 82 -9.51 -3.27 -3.49
C LEU A 82 -8.96 -1.94 -4.00
N ALA A 83 -8.11 -1.30 -3.20
CA ALA A 83 -7.41 -0.10 -3.59
C ALA A 83 -6.52 -0.32 -4.83
N SER A 84 -5.78 -1.44 -4.88
CA SER A 84 -4.90 -1.76 -6.01
C SER A 84 -5.69 -2.06 -7.28
N ALA A 85 -6.84 -2.72 -7.15
CA ALA A 85 -7.79 -2.92 -8.25
C ALA A 85 -8.38 -1.60 -8.74
N MET A 86 -8.75 -0.68 -7.85
CA MET A 86 -9.22 0.66 -8.20
C MET A 86 -8.14 1.48 -8.92
N LEU A 87 -6.87 1.34 -8.53
CA LEU A 87 -5.75 1.97 -9.23
C LEU A 87 -5.63 1.42 -10.66
N LEU A 88 -5.66 0.10 -10.82
CA LEU A 88 -5.61 -0.54 -12.14
C LEU A 88 -6.76 -0.03 -13.03
N MET A 89 -7.99 -0.04 -12.51
CA MET A 89 -9.17 0.45 -13.22
C MET A 89 -9.09 1.94 -13.53
N GLY A 90 -8.58 2.76 -12.60
CA GLY A 90 -8.37 4.20 -12.78
C GLY A 90 -7.31 4.53 -13.84
N THR A 91 -6.26 3.71 -13.97
CA THR A 91 -5.27 3.87 -15.05
C THR A 91 -5.84 3.51 -16.42
N VAL A 92 -6.69 2.49 -16.50
CA VAL A 92 -7.34 2.05 -17.75
C VAL A 92 -8.44 3.03 -18.18
N GLN A 93 -9.22 3.57 -17.23
CA GLN A 93 -10.33 4.48 -17.50
C GLN A 93 -9.92 5.98 -17.54
N GLU A 94 -8.62 6.29 -17.38
CA GLU A 94 -8.09 7.66 -17.23
C GLU A 94 -8.85 8.50 -16.18
N ASN A 95 -9.45 7.87 -15.16
CA ASN A 95 -10.27 8.55 -14.16
C ASN A 95 -9.48 8.80 -12.87
N HIS A 96 -9.02 10.05 -12.71
CA HIS A 96 -8.22 10.47 -11.56
C HIS A 96 -8.89 10.22 -10.19
N LEU A 97 -10.22 10.19 -10.12
CA LEU A 97 -10.96 9.98 -8.86
C LEU A 97 -10.75 8.56 -8.30
N MET A 98 -10.51 7.56 -9.16
CA MET A 98 -10.31 6.17 -8.74
C MET A 98 -8.89 5.88 -8.25
N LEU A 99 -7.93 6.78 -8.49
CA LEU A 99 -6.57 6.67 -7.95
C LEU A 99 -6.43 7.19 -6.51
N VAL A 100 -7.36 8.05 -6.07
CA VAL A 100 -7.30 8.71 -4.76
C VAL A 100 -7.38 7.72 -3.58
N PRO A 101 -8.29 6.72 -3.56
CA PRO A 101 -8.40 5.79 -2.44
C PRO A 101 -7.10 5.00 -2.20
N TRP A 102 -6.44 4.58 -3.29
CA TRP A 102 -5.16 3.89 -3.20
C TRP A 102 -4.05 4.82 -2.70
N LEU A 103 -4.00 6.05 -3.20
CA LEU A 103 -2.98 7.01 -2.78
C LEU A 103 -3.11 7.35 -1.29
N ILE A 104 -4.34 7.50 -0.78
CA ILE A 104 -4.58 7.74 0.65
C ILE A 104 -4.17 6.52 1.47
N ASN A 105 -4.57 5.31 1.06
CA ASN A 105 -4.24 4.07 1.78
C ASN A 105 -2.73 3.81 1.83
N SER A 106 -2.05 3.90 0.68
CA SER A 106 -0.59 3.72 0.60
C SER A 106 0.17 4.87 1.29
N GLY A 107 -0.34 6.10 1.24
CA GLY A 107 0.22 7.23 1.99
C GLY A 107 0.12 7.03 3.51
N ALA A 108 -1.03 6.60 4.01
CA ALA A 108 -1.21 6.29 5.42
C ALA A 108 -0.30 5.14 5.86
N ALA A 109 -0.21 4.06 5.08
CA ALA A 109 0.70 2.95 5.35
C ALA A 109 2.17 3.39 5.36
N LEU A 110 2.56 4.31 4.48
CA LEU A 110 3.91 4.87 4.44
C LEU A 110 4.22 5.67 5.71
N VAL A 111 3.30 6.51 6.18
CA VAL A 111 3.46 7.25 7.44
C VAL A 111 3.60 6.29 8.63
N ILE A 112 2.77 5.25 8.70
CA ILE A 112 2.85 4.22 9.73
C ILE A 112 4.21 3.50 9.68
N ASN A 113 4.71 3.16 8.50
CA ASN A 113 6.01 2.52 8.33
C ASN A 113 7.18 3.44 8.75
N ILE A 114 7.12 4.73 8.41
CA ILE A 114 8.11 5.72 8.86
C ILE A 114 8.16 5.76 10.39
N ILE A 115 7.01 5.74 11.05
CA ILE A 115 6.95 5.73 12.52
C ILE A 115 7.47 4.41 13.06
N ARG A 116 7.10 3.27 12.46
CA ARG A 116 7.46 1.93 12.95
C ARG A 116 8.96 1.62 12.88
N HIS A 117 9.63 2.00 11.80
CA HIS A 117 11.05 1.68 11.58
C HIS A 117 12.01 2.14 12.71
N PRO A 118 11.96 3.40 13.20
CA PRO A 118 12.81 3.82 14.31
C PRO A 118 12.50 3.06 15.60
N PHE A 119 11.23 2.75 15.90
CA PHE A 119 10.89 1.91 17.06
C PHE A 119 11.55 0.53 16.98
N THR A 120 11.58 -0.08 15.79
CA THR A 120 12.28 -1.37 15.61
C THR A 120 13.80 -1.25 15.75
N TRP A 121 14.40 -0.13 15.36
CA TRP A 121 15.85 0.07 15.53
C TRP A 121 16.24 0.19 17.01
N PHE A 122 15.43 0.85 17.83
CA PHE A 122 15.66 0.93 19.28
C PHE A 122 15.44 -0.43 19.99
N ALA A 123 14.51 -1.26 19.50
CA ALA A 123 14.19 -2.55 20.12
C ALA A 123 15.22 -3.66 19.83
N PHE A 124 15.94 -3.57 18.70
CA PHE A 124 16.88 -4.60 18.23
C PHE A 124 18.33 -4.08 18.15
N ALA A 125 18.75 -3.32 19.17
CA ALA A 125 20.04 -2.64 19.23
C ALA A 125 21.28 -3.56 19.15
N ASP A 126 21.12 -4.88 19.31
CA ASP A 126 22.24 -5.84 19.29
C ASP A 126 22.55 -6.44 17.90
N GLU A 127 21.62 -6.42 16.93
CA GLU A 127 21.80 -6.98 15.57
C GLU A 127 21.39 -5.99 14.46
N VAL A 128 21.82 -4.73 14.61
CA VAL A 128 21.23 -3.58 13.89
C VAL A 128 21.64 -3.49 12.41
N GLY A 129 22.79 -4.07 12.03
CA GLY A 129 23.40 -3.85 10.71
C GLY A 129 22.50 -4.24 9.52
N PRO A 130 22.09 -5.51 9.39
CA PRO A 130 21.28 -5.96 8.25
C PRO A 130 19.84 -5.39 8.30
N CYS A 131 19.26 -5.26 9.49
CA CYS A 131 17.89 -4.79 9.66
C CYS A 131 17.70 -3.31 9.28
N ILE A 132 18.70 -2.45 9.54
CA ILE A 132 18.65 -1.05 9.12
C ILE A 132 18.70 -0.96 7.60
N VAL A 133 19.63 -1.67 6.94
CA VAL A 133 19.77 -1.63 5.49
C VAL A 133 18.48 -2.09 4.81
N PHE A 134 17.91 -3.21 5.27
CA PHE A 134 16.63 -3.71 4.75
C PHE A 134 15.51 -2.68 4.94
N SER A 135 15.41 -2.11 6.14
CA SER A 135 14.40 -1.09 6.47
C SER A 135 14.49 0.15 5.57
N VAL A 136 15.69 0.68 5.36
CA VAL A 136 15.93 1.86 4.54
C VAL A 136 15.61 1.57 3.07
N VAL A 137 16.03 0.42 2.55
CA VAL A 137 15.72 0.00 1.17
C VAL A 137 14.21 -0.12 0.97
N THR A 138 13.49 -0.76 1.91
CA THR A 138 12.03 -0.86 1.85
C THR A 138 11.37 0.53 1.87
N LEU A 139 11.83 1.43 2.74
CA LEU A 139 11.32 2.81 2.80
C LEU A 139 11.53 3.58 1.50
N ILE A 140 12.74 3.52 0.93
CA ILE A 140 13.06 4.19 -0.33
C ILE A 140 12.17 3.65 -1.46
N LEU A 141 12.00 2.33 -1.54
CA LEU A 141 11.14 1.71 -2.54
C LEU A 141 9.68 2.15 -2.37
N GLN A 142 9.18 2.19 -1.13
CA GLN A 142 7.83 2.63 -0.82
C GLN A 142 7.60 4.10 -1.23
N PHE A 143 8.57 4.97 -0.92
CA PHE A 143 8.56 6.37 -1.33
C PHE A 143 8.57 6.51 -2.86
N TYR A 144 9.43 5.76 -3.54
CA TYR A 144 9.53 5.79 -5.00
C TYR A 144 8.21 5.40 -5.67
N ILE A 145 7.57 4.34 -5.18
CA ILE A 145 6.26 3.89 -5.65
C ILE A 145 5.19 4.97 -5.40
N TYR A 146 5.16 5.57 -4.21
CA TYR A 146 4.20 6.62 -3.86
C TYR A 146 4.35 7.86 -4.77
N PHE A 147 5.58 8.35 -4.96
CA PHE A 147 5.85 9.48 -5.85
C PHE A 147 5.54 9.16 -7.32
N GLY A 148 5.81 7.94 -7.77
CA GLY A 148 5.49 7.50 -9.13
C GLY A 148 3.98 7.58 -9.42
N ILE A 149 3.15 7.08 -8.50
CA ILE A 149 1.69 7.15 -8.63
C ILE A 149 1.16 8.58 -8.42
N TYR A 150 1.74 9.36 -7.51
CA TYR A 150 1.37 10.77 -7.33
C TYR A 150 1.61 11.59 -8.61
N SER A 151 2.74 11.36 -9.28
CA SER A 151 3.05 11.99 -10.56
C SER A 151 2.03 11.61 -11.64
N LEU A 152 1.65 10.32 -11.69
CA LEU A 152 0.60 9.82 -12.59
C LEU A 152 -0.76 10.47 -12.33
N TYR A 153 -1.15 10.60 -11.06
CA TYR A 153 -2.37 11.30 -10.65
C TYR A 153 -2.38 12.75 -11.14
N LYS A 154 -1.28 13.49 -10.91
CA LYS A 154 -1.15 14.89 -11.36
C LYS A 154 -1.27 15.01 -12.88
N HIS A 155 -0.68 14.06 -13.62
CA HIS A 155 -0.73 14.05 -15.08
C HIS A 155 -2.14 13.81 -15.63
N ILE A 156 -2.87 12.82 -15.07
CA ILE A 156 -4.26 12.54 -15.48
C ILE A 156 -5.18 13.72 -15.14
N LYS A 157 -4.97 14.36 -13.98
CA LYS A 157 -5.73 15.55 -13.57
C LYS A 157 -5.52 16.71 -14.55
N ALA A 158 -4.27 17.04 -14.86
CA ALA A 158 -3.93 18.12 -15.80
C ALA A 158 -4.54 17.89 -17.20
N LYS A 159 -4.52 16.65 -17.68
CA LYS A 159 -5.14 16.29 -18.97
C LYS A 159 -6.65 16.51 -18.98
N LYS A 160 -7.34 16.14 -17.88
CA LYS A 160 -8.79 16.31 -17.76
C LYS A 160 -9.18 17.79 -17.63
N ASP A 161 -8.35 18.60 -16.97
CA ASP A 161 -8.55 20.04 -16.87
C ASP A 161 -8.36 20.73 -18.23
N GLN A 162 -7.34 20.34 -19.01
CA GLN A 162 -7.19 20.81 -20.39
C GLN A 162 -8.37 20.39 -21.27
N GLN A 163 -8.82 19.13 -21.17
CA GLN A 163 -9.96 18.65 -21.94
C GLN A 163 -11.27 19.36 -21.55
N ARG A 164 -11.44 19.76 -20.28
CA ARG A 164 -12.56 20.62 -19.85
C ARG A 164 -12.48 22.03 -20.43
N GLN A 165 -11.29 22.62 -20.51
CA GLN A 165 -11.10 23.95 -21.11
C GLN A 165 -11.46 23.96 -22.61
N PHE A 166 -11.13 22.90 -23.36
CA PHE A 166 -11.50 22.78 -24.78
C PHE A 166 -13.00 22.55 -25.04
N ILE A 167 -13.78 22.12 -24.04
CA ILE A 167 -15.25 21.95 -24.16
C ILE A 167 -16.01 23.24 -23.79
N GLN A 168 -15.34 24.26 -23.22
CA GLN A 168 -15.93 25.55 -22.87
C GLN A 168 -15.63 26.75 -23.81
N PRO A 169 -15.41 26.64 -25.13
CA PRO A 169 -15.13 27.83 -25.93
C PRO A 169 -16.35 28.73 -26.22
N ASP A 170 -17.60 28.25 -26.20
CA ASP A 170 -18.70 28.99 -26.89
C ASP A 170 -19.91 29.47 -26.04
N VAL A 171 -19.93 29.28 -24.73
CA VAL A 171 -21.08 29.78 -23.90
C VAL A 171 -20.92 31.23 -23.41
N ALA A 172 -19.80 31.90 -23.71
CA ALA A 172 -19.57 33.27 -23.26
C ALA A 172 -19.96 34.37 -24.28
N TYR A 173 -20.35 34.02 -25.51
CA TYR A 173 -20.69 35.01 -26.56
C TYR A 173 -22.17 35.09 -26.95
N PHE A 174 -23.06 34.29 -26.34
CA PHE A 174 -24.52 34.35 -26.56
C PHE A 174 -25.28 34.98 -25.39
N GLY A 175 -24.67 35.97 -24.74
CA GLY A 175 -25.31 36.87 -23.77
C GLY A 175 -25.31 38.30 -24.29
N GLY A 176 -25.82 38.51 -25.51
CA GLY A 176 -26.28 39.82 -25.96
C GLY A 176 -27.74 39.99 -25.56
N ASP A 177 -28.04 41.09 -24.89
CA ASP A 177 -29.11 42.07 -25.18
C ASP A 177 -29.53 42.81 -23.89
#